data_AF-A0A060NTJ4-F1
#
_entry.id   AF-A0A060NTJ4-F1
#
_cell.length_a   1.000
_cell.length_b   1.000
_cell.length_c   1.000
_cell.angle_alpha   90.00
_cell.angle_beta   90.00
_cell.angle_gamma   90.00
#
_symmetry.space_group_name_H-M   'P 1'
#
loop_
_entity.id
_entity.type
_entity.pdbx_description
1 polymer ?
#
loop_
_entity_poly.entity_id
_entity_poly.type
_entity_poly.pdbx_seq_one_letter_code
_entity_poly.pdbx_strand_id
1 'polypeptide(L)'
;MDHGLYPIARVQEIGAAPAINDLYRWDGHRNGTSVSIGFPNCQMLYKYRMENPDVDWAILVLHPSILWAKNCAFCRHNAADGRISAQPLANLMTPQAFAGMYDEIEGLTTREDQRLKPFDPTDVQAEVLVFDVIEPQYVDEVVFEVAAVRDTYLPHLGERKHYIHANNKGMFANRTYARTWGN
;
A
#
# COMPACT_ATOMS: atom_id res chain seq x y z
N MET A 1 17.55 -5.69 -3.82
CA MET A 1 16.46 -4.69 -3.91
C MET A 1 17.10 -3.35 -4.22
N ASP A 2 17.56 -3.15 -5.45
CA ASP A 2 18.67 -2.22 -5.70
C ASP A 2 18.20 -0.85 -6.18
N HIS A 3 16.99 -0.79 -6.75
CA HIS A 3 16.43 0.44 -7.31
C HIS A 3 15.32 1.07 -6.43
N GLY A 4 14.68 0.31 -5.55
CA GLY A 4 13.53 0.78 -4.78
C GLY A 4 12.23 0.71 -5.60
N LEU A 5 11.27 1.59 -5.33
CA LEU A 5 9.99 1.64 -6.06
C LEU A 5 9.94 2.87 -6.96
N TYR A 6 9.79 2.61 -8.25
CA TYR A 6 9.63 3.65 -9.27
C TYR A 6 8.16 3.76 -9.70
N PRO A 7 7.64 4.98 -9.86
CA PRO A 7 6.40 5.19 -10.59
C PRO A 7 6.51 4.62 -12.01
N ILE A 8 5.41 4.09 -12.55
CA ILE A 8 5.41 3.43 -13.86
C ILE A 8 5.92 4.35 -14.99
N ALA A 9 5.63 5.65 -14.91
CA ALA A 9 6.12 6.63 -15.88
C ALA A 9 7.65 6.81 -15.89
N ARG A 10 8.34 6.36 -14.83
CA ARG A 10 9.78 6.54 -14.62
C ARG A 10 10.56 5.23 -14.72
N VAL A 11 9.91 4.09 -14.96
CA VAL A 11 10.57 2.77 -14.97
C VAL A 11 11.66 2.63 -16.05
N GLN A 12 11.54 3.38 -17.13
CA GLN A 12 12.55 3.47 -18.19
C GLN A 12 13.91 4.03 -17.69
N GLU A 13 13.92 4.82 -16.61
CA GLU A 13 15.16 5.37 -16.01
C GLU A 13 16.09 4.26 -15.50
N ILE A 14 15.54 3.10 -15.16
CA ILE A 14 16.28 1.92 -14.68
C ILE A 14 16.26 0.76 -15.67
N GLY A 15 15.72 0.96 -16.88
CA GLY A 15 15.64 -0.07 -17.92
C GLY A 15 14.81 -1.30 -17.52
N ALA A 16 13.88 -1.17 -16.57
CA ALA A 16 13.05 -2.28 -16.11
C ALA A 16 11.77 -2.46 -16.94
N ALA A 17 11.30 -3.70 -17.03
CA ALA A 17 10.03 -4.07 -17.66
C ALA A 17 9.11 -4.70 -16.60
N PRO A 18 8.31 -3.91 -15.88
CA PRO A 18 7.48 -4.42 -14.79
C PRO A 18 6.24 -5.14 -15.33
N ALA A 19 5.76 -6.14 -14.59
CA ALA A 19 4.42 -6.68 -14.79
C ALA A 19 3.37 -5.62 -14.39
N ILE A 20 2.32 -5.46 -15.18
CA ILE A 20 1.27 -4.46 -14.95
C ILE A 20 -0.04 -5.19 -14.62
N ASN A 21 -0.53 -5.04 -13.39
CA ASN A 21 -1.79 -5.62 -12.90
C ASN A 21 -2.96 -4.62 -12.93
N ASP A 22 -2.68 -3.32 -13.01
CA ASP A 22 -3.67 -2.26 -13.21
C ASP A 22 -3.36 -1.52 -14.51
N LEU A 23 -3.99 -1.99 -15.60
CA LEU A 23 -3.81 -1.44 -16.94
C LEU A 23 -4.47 -0.08 -17.13
N TYR A 24 -5.54 0.19 -16.36
CA TYR A 24 -6.36 1.35 -16.61
C TYR A 24 -5.94 2.55 -15.77
N ARG A 25 -5.40 2.36 -14.55
CA ARG A 25 -4.90 3.44 -13.67
C ARG A 25 -5.88 4.60 -13.63
N TRP A 26 -7.11 4.33 -13.18
CA TRP A 26 -8.24 5.27 -13.27
C TRP A 26 -8.04 6.56 -12.47
N ASP A 27 -7.11 6.59 -11.51
CA ASP A 27 -6.66 7.81 -10.83
C ASP A 27 -5.85 8.75 -11.76
N GLY A 28 -5.28 8.24 -12.85
CA GLY A 28 -4.52 9.01 -13.84
C GLY A 28 -3.08 9.39 -13.43
N HIS A 29 -2.66 9.11 -12.20
CA HIS A 29 -1.37 9.53 -11.65
C HIS A 29 -0.24 8.54 -11.93
N ARG A 30 0.16 8.41 -13.20
CA ARG A 30 1.27 7.53 -13.62
C ARG A 30 2.65 7.91 -13.07
N ASN A 31 2.80 9.16 -12.63
CA ASN A 31 4.00 9.68 -11.96
C ASN A 31 4.01 9.39 -10.45
N GLY A 32 2.97 8.74 -9.92
CA GLY A 32 2.87 8.34 -8.53
C GLY A 32 2.89 6.82 -8.34
N THR A 33 3.36 6.41 -7.18
CA THR A 33 3.19 5.05 -6.64
C THR A 33 2.09 5.10 -5.58
N SER A 34 1.02 4.33 -5.76
CA SER A 34 -0.03 4.19 -4.76
C SER A 34 0.40 3.17 -3.70
N VAL A 35 0.41 3.59 -2.44
CA VAL A 35 0.75 2.73 -1.29
C VAL A 35 -0.36 2.77 -0.25
N SER A 36 -0.55 1.67 0.47
CA SER A 36 -1.47 1.62 1.61
C SER A 36 -0.83 2.22 2.87
N ILE A 37 -1.65 2.66 3.82
CA ILE A 37 -1.21 3.19 5.12
C ILE A 37 -1.90 2.46 6.27
N GLY A 38 -1.14 2.10 7.31
CA GLY A 38 -1.61 1.38 8.50
C GLY A 38 -1.89 -0.12 8.30
N PHE A 39 -2.49 -0.48 7.17
CA PHE A 39 -2.73 -1.87 6.75
C PHE A 39 -2.81 -1.96 5.22
N PRO A 40 -2.41 -3.07 4.57
CA PRO A 40 -2.59 -3.24 3.13
C PRO A 40 -4.06 -3.06 2.72
N ASN A 41 -4.30 -2.57 1.50
CA ASN A 41 -5.61 -2.67 0.86
C ASN A 41 -5.93 -4.17 0.63
N CYS A 42 -6.47 -4.82 1.67
CA CYS A 42 -6.58 -6.27 1.73
C CYS A 42 -7.59 -6.82 0.72
N GLN A 43 -8.55 -5.99 0.28
CA GLN A 43 -9.50 -6.35 -0.77
C GLN A 43 -8.78 -6.47 -2.12
N MET A 44 -8.00 -5.44 -2.48
CA MET A 44 -7.24 -5.42 -3.73
C MET A 44 -6.14 -6.49 -3.73
N LEU A 45 -5.40 -6.62 -2.62
CA LEU A 45 -4.37 -7.64 -2.46
C LEU A 45 -4.94 -9.06 -2.61
N TYR A 46 -6.08 -9.35 -1.96
CA TYR A 46 -6.73 -10.66 -2.09
C TYR A 46 -7.18 -10.93 -3.53
N LYS A 47 -7.86 -9.96 -4.16
CA LYS A 47 -8.31 -10.07 -5.55
C LYS A 47 -7.17 -10.47 -6.49
N TYR A 48 -6.07 -9.70 -6.48
CA TYR A 48 -4.97 -9.96 -7.41
C TYR A 48 -4.23 -11.27 -7.14
N ARG A 49 -4.12 -11.70 -5.88
CA ARG A 49 -3.57 -13.02 -5.54
C ARG A 49 -4.44 -14.16 -6.10
N MET A 50 -5.75 -14.03 -6.02
CA MET A 50 -6.67 -15.05 -6.54
C MET A 50 -6.72 -15.07 -8.06
N GLU A 51 -6.61 -13.91 -8.71
CA GLU A 51 -6.55 -13.81 -10.18
C GLU A 51 -5.21 -14.30 -10.76
N ASN A 52 -4.14 -14.30 -9.96
CA ASN A 52 -2.80 -14.67 -10.41
C ASN A 52 -2.16 -15.67 -9.42
N PRO A 53 -2.67 -16.93 -9.36
CA PRO A 53 -2.24 -17.92 -8.37
C PRO A 53 -0.80 -18.40 -8.56
N ASP A 54 -0.26 -18.29 -9.78
CA ASP A 54 1.10 -18.71 -10.12
C ASP A 54 2.14 -17.60 -9.90
N VAL A 55 1.72 -16.43 -9.42
CA VAL A 55 2.61 -15.30 -9.11
C VAL A 55 3.00 -15.34 -7.64
N ASP A 56 4.28 -15.12 -7.38
CA ASP A 56 4.80 -14.94 -6.03
C ASP A 56 4.45 -13.55 -5.49
N TRP A 57 3.85 -13.51 -4.30
CA TRP A 57 3.44 -12.26 -3.65
C TRP A 57 4.23 -11.97 -2.38
N ALA A 58 4.58 -10.70 -2.19
CA ALA A 58 5.17 -10.16 -0.98
C ALA A 58 4.57 -8.78 -0.66
N ILE A 59 4.62 -8.38 0.61
CA ILE A 59 4.24 -7.04 1.06
C ILE A 59 5.50 -6.35 1.53
N LEU A 60 5.77 -5.17 0.97
CA LEU A 60 6.86 -4.31 1.40
C LEU A 60 6.36 -3.38 2.52
N VAL A 61 7.02 -3.41 3.67
CA VAL A 61 6.75 -2.49 4.77
C VAL A 61 7.66 -1.28 4.57
N LEU A 62 7.04 -0.12 4.44
CA LEU A 62 7.73 1.12 4.13
C LEU A 62 7.93 1.96 5.38
N HIS A 63 9.09 2.61 5.47
CA HIS A 63 9.42 3.50 6.56
C HIS A 63 8.49 4.73 6.54
N PRO A 64 7.86 5.09 7.68
CA PRO A 64 6.82 6.13 7.70
C PRO A 64 7.32 7.52 7.33
N SER A 65 8.63 7.77 7.35
CA SER A 65 9.19 9.06 6.97
C SER A 65 8.91 9.48 5.54
N ILE A 66 8.50 8.56 4.66
CA ILE A 66 8.00 8.90 3.33
C ILE A 66 6.92 10.00 3.42
N LEU A 67 6.06 9.95 4.45
CA LEU A 67 4.93 10.87 4.62
C LEU A 67 5.35 12.34 4.77
N TRP A 68 6.56 12.62 5.26
CA TRP A 68 7.07 13.99 5.44
C TRP A 68 8.35 14.29 4.65
N ALA A 69 9.02 13.28 4.10
CA ALA A 69 10.22 13.42 3.30
C ALA A 69 9.93 13.46 1.79
N LYS A 70 8.77 12.97 1.36
CA LYS A 70 8.38 12.86 -0.06
C LYS A 70 7.13 13.69 -0.36
N ASN A 71 6.94 13.99 -1.64
CA ASN A 71 5.73 14.63 -2.14
C ASN A 71 4.60 13.60 -2.17
N CYS A 72 3.62 13.77 -1.28
CA CYS A 72 2.52 12.83 -1.09
C CYS A 72 1.17 13.53 -1.30
N ALA A 73 0.20 12.80 -1.88
CA ALA A 73 -1.23 13.10 -1.75
C ALA A 73 -1.91 12.03 -0.89
N PHE A 74 -2.82 12.48 -0.03
CA PHE A 74 -3.48 11.69 0.98
C PHE A 74 -4.94 11.45 0.60
N CYS A 75 -5.26 10.20 0.24
CA CYS A 75 -6.56 9.80 -0.27
C CYS A 75 -7.30 9.01 0.82
N ARG A 76 -8.34 9.60 1.43
CA ARG A 76 -9.15 8.90 2.45
C ARG A 76 -9.98 7.72 1.93
N HIS A 77 -10.05 7.56 0.61
CA HIS A 77 -10.59 6.40 -0.12
C HIS A 77 -9.54 5.94 -1.15
N ASN A 78 -9.87 4.92 -1.94
CA ASN A 78 -9.07 4.52 -3.08
C ASN A 78 -8.80 5.72 -4.02
N ALA A 79 -7.60 5.85 -4.58
CA ALA A 79 -7.24 6.98 -5.42
C ALA A 79 -8.08 7.07 -6.71
N ALA A 80 -8.56 5.94 -7.23
CA ALA A 80 -9.42 5.88 -8.41
C ALA A 80 -10.90 6.17 -8.11
N ASP A 81 -11.30 6.25 -6.82
CA ASP A 81 -12.67 6.57 -6.45
C ASP A 81 -13.05 7.96 -6.97
N GLY A 82 -14.23 8.12 -7.57
CA GLY A 82 -14.69 9.39 -8.13
C GLY A 82 -14.71 10.55 -7.13
N ARG A 83 -14.87 10.26 -5.83
CA ARG A 83 -14.80 11.26 -4.75
C ARG A 83 -13.38 11.76 -4.52
N ILE A 84 -12.36 10.99 -4.90
CA ILE A 84 -10.95 11.36 -4.80
C ILE A 84 -10.44 11.90 -6.13
N SER A 85 -10.59 11.15 -7.22
CA SER A 85 -10.04 11.48 -8.53
C SER A 85 -10.62 12.76 -9.15
N ALA A 86 -11.82 13.17 -8.74
CA ALA A 86 -12.41 14.44 -9.16
C ALA A 86 -11.88 15.67 -8.38
N GLN A 87 -11.13 15.47 -7.28
CA GLN A 87 -10.60 16.58 -6.49
C GLN A 87 -9.33 17.17 -7.12
N PRO A 88 -9.11 18.49 -7.00
CA PRO A 88 -7.81 19.07 -7.29
C PRO A 88 -6.70 18.42 -6.45
N LEU A 89 -5.62 17.97 -7.09
CA LEU A 89 -4.51 17.28 -6.42
C LEU A 89 -3.95 18.08 -5.23
N ALA A 90 -3.85 19.41 -5.37
CA ALA A 90 -3.36 20.29 -4.31
C ALA A 90 -4.17 20.18 -3.00
N ASN A 91 -5.46 19.84 -3.06
CA ASN A 91 -6.29 19.65 -1.87
C ASN A 91 -5.91 18.38 -1.11
N LEU A 92 -5.41 17.37 -1.82
CA LEU A 92 -4.98 16.08 -1.26
C LEU A 92 -3.55 16.13 -0.71
N MET A 93 -2.74 17.13 -1.09
CA MET A 93 -1.34 17.28 -0.68
C MET A 93 -1.18 18.13 0.60
N THR A 94 -2.16 18.09 1.50
CA THR A 94 -2.20 18.93 2.70
C THR A 94 -2.16 18.10 4.00
N PRO A 95 -1.65 18.66 5.11
CA PRO A 95 -1.78 18.02 6.42
C PRO A 95 -3.24 17.75 6.82
N GLN A 96 -4.17 18.58 6.37
CA GLN A 96 -5.61 18.41 6.60
C GLN A 96 -6.14 17.18 5.85
N ALA A 97 -5.69 16.94 4.61
CA ALA A 97 -6.05 15.73 3.87
C ALA A 97 -5.49 14.47 4.56
N PHE A 98 -4.26 14.53 5.07
CA PHE A 98 -3.68 13.44 5.87
C PHE A 98 -4.51 13.16 7.13
N ALA A 99 -4.80 14.18 7.93
CA ALA A 99 -5.64 14.04 9.12
C ALA A 99 -7.03 13.48 8.77
N GLY A 100 -7.61 13.94 7.67
CA GLY A 100 -8.92 13.51 7.18
C GLY A 100 -9.01 12.04 6.74
N MET A 101 -7.88 11.33 6.57
CA MET A 101 -7.89 9.88 6.38
C MET A 101 -8.39 9.12 7.62
N TYR A 102 -8.35 9.77 8.78
CA TYR A 102 -8.68 9.21 10.09
C TYR A 102 -10.00 9.72 10.67
N ASP A 103 -10.70 10.61 9.96
CA ASP A 103 -12.02 11.08 10.34
C ASP A 103 -13.07 9.97 10.18
N GLU A 104 -14.18 10.08 10.91
CA GLU A 104 -15.37 9.27 10.60
C GLU A 104 -15.87 9.61 9.20
N ILE A 105 -16.27 8.59 8.44
CA ILE A 105 -16.72 8.76 7.06
C ILE A 105 -18.17 8.32 6.95
N GLU A 106 -19.03 9.24 6.53
CA GLU A 106 -20.44 8.94 6.28
C GLU A 106 -20.60 7.79 5.28
N GLY A 107 -21.47 6.83 5.62
CA GLY A 107 -21.70 5.62 4.82
C GLY A 107 -20.74 4.46 5.11
N LEU A 108 -19.70 4.67 5.93
CA LEU A 108 -18.90 3.58 6.50
C LEU A 108 -19.31 3.32 7.96
N THR A 109 -19.03 2.11 8.44
CA THR A 109 -19.18 1.78 9.86
C THR A 109 -18.19 2.61 10.69
N THR A 110 -18.55 2.95 11.93
CA THR A 110 -17.71 3.79 12.79
C THR A 110 -16.33 3.19 13.00
N ARG A 111 -15.33 4.02 13.31
CA ARG A 111 -13.96 3.55 13.60
C ARG A 111 -13.94 2.60 14.80
N GLU A 112 -14.79 2.83 15.81
CA GLU A 112 -14.93 1.99 16.99
C GLU A 112 -15.47 0.60 16.64
N ASP A 113 -16.58 0.53 15.90
CA ASP A 113 -17.19 -0.74 15.49
C ASP A 113 -16.28 -1.57 14.59
N GLN A 114 -15.49 -0.89 13.75
CA GLN A 114 -14.43 -1.50 12.94
C GLN A 114 -13.21 -1.97 13.76
N ARG A 115 -13.12 -1.61 15.04
CA ARG A 115 -11.98 -1.85 15.94
C ARG A 115 -10.67 -1.29 15.38
N LEU A 116 -10.73 -0.12 14.75
CA LEU A 116 -9.55 0.50 14.15
C LEU A 116 -8.56 0.98 15.21
N LYS A 117 -7.27 0.72 14.97
CA LYS A 117 -6.19 1.31 15.77
C LYS A 117 -6.05 2.78 15.40
N PRO A 118 -5.41 3.61 16.25
CA PRO A 118 -5.22 5.04 15.96
C PRO A 118 -4.50 5.32 14.63
N PHE A 119 -3.63 4.40 14.19
CA PHE A 119 -2.89 4.52 12.93
C PHE A 119 -3.60 3.91 11.71
N ASP A 120 -4.78 3.31 11.88
CA ASP A 120 -5.56 2.80 10.75
C ASP A 120 -6.44 3.92 10.15
N PRO A 121 -6.36 4.17 8.83
CA PRO A 121 -7.30 5.06 8.16
C PRO A 121 -8.71 4.45 8.23
N THR A 122 -9.74 5.30 8.19
CA THR A 122 -11.14 4.86 8.36
C THR A 122 -11.56 3.90 7.24
N ASP A 123 -11.25 4.22 5.99
CA ASP A 123 -11.42 3.30 4.86
C ASP A 123 -10.21 2.37 4.71
N VAL A 124 -10.45 1.07 4.51
CA VAL A 124 -9.40 0.08 4.23
C VAL A 124 -8.76 0.27 2.85
N GLN A 125 -9.46 0.95 1.94
CA GLN A 125 -8.96 1.28 0.62
C GLN A 125 -8.26 2.65 0.57
N ALA A 126 -8.11 3.35 1.71
CA ALA A 126 -7.37 4.61 1.75
C ALA A 126 -5.93 4.42 1.26
N GLU A 127 -5.46 5.38 0.47
CA GLU A 127 -4.19 5.31 -0.26
C GLU A 127 -3.37 6.58 -0.07
N VAL A 128 -2.06 6.43 -0.15
CA VAL A 128 -1.12 7.54 -0.25
C VAL A 128 -0.47 7.46 -1.62
N LEU A 129 -0.61 8.51 -2.43
CA LEU A 129 0.10 8.64 -3.69
C LEU A 129 1.44 9.30 -3.44
N VAL A 130 2.53 8.59 -3.69
CA VAL A 130 3.90 9.10 -3.55
C VAL A 130 4.42 9.49 -4.94
N PHE A 131 4.62 10.79 -5.18
CA PHE A 131 5.02 11.34 -6.49
C PHE A 131 6.54 11.40 -6.69
N ASP A 132 7.25 10.44 -6.11
CA ASP A 132 8.70 10.32 -6.20
C ASP A 132 9.12 8.85 -6.22
N VAL A 133 10.40 8.59 -6.48
CA VAL A 133 11.02 7.30 -6.23
C VAL A 133 11.03 7.06 -4.72
N ILE A 134 10.64 5.86 -4.31
CA ILE A 134 10.82 5.37 -2.94
C ILE A 134 12.11 4.57 -2.93
N GLU A 135 13.20 5.18 -2.48
CA GLU A 135 14.53 4.59 -2.47
C GLU A 135 14.59 3.33 -1.60
N PRO A 136 15.52 2.40 -1.88
CA PRO A 136 15.63 1.15 -1.12
C PRO A 136 15.69 1.34 0.40
N GLN A 137 16.29 2.43 0.88
CA GLN A 137 16.41 2.74 2.31
C GLN A 137 15.06 2.94 3.02
N TYR A 138 14.00 3.22 2.28
CA TYR A 138 12.65 3.34 2.84
C TYR A 138 11.88 2.02 2.88
N VAL A 139 12.48 0.90 2.45
CA VAL A 139 11.89 -0.43 2.62
C VAL A 139 12.53 -1.06 3.87
N ASP A 140 11.78 -1.10 4.97
CA ASP A 140 12.29 -1.61 6.25
C ASP A 140 12.23 -3.14 6.30
N GLU A 141 11.11 -3.71 5.85
CA GLU A 141 10.80 -5.11 6.05
C GLU A 141 10.02 -5.69 4.86
N VAL A 142 10.09 -7.02 4.69
CA VAL A 142 9.30 -7.75 3.68
C VAL A 142 8.51 -8.88 4.33
N VAL A 143 7.22 -8.92 4.06
CA VAL A 143 6.32 -9.95 4.58
C VAL A 143 5.92 -10.87 3.44
N PHE A 144 6.15 -12.18 3.63
CA PHE A 144 5.74 -13.22 2.69
C PHE A 144 4.60 -14.05 3.26
N GLU A 145 3.75 -14.58 2.38
CA GLU A 145 2.72 -15.54 2.78
C GLU A 145 3.28 -16.97 2.85
N VAL A 146 4.19 -17.31 1.93
CA VAL A 146 4.71 -18.67 1.73
C VAL A 146 6.21 -18.71 2.00
N ALA A 147 6.65 -19.68 2.80
CA ALA A 147 8.05 -19.82 3.20
C ALA A 147 8.99 -20.11 2.00
N ALA A 148 8.56 -20.94 1.07
CA ALA A 148 9.33 -21.22 -0.15
C ALA A 148 9.56 -19.94 -0.99
N VAL A 149 8.55 -19.08 -1.09
CA VAL A 149 8.66 -17.77 -1.78
C VAL A 149 9.68 -16.89 -1.07
N ARG A 150 9.60 -16.76 0.27
CA ARG A 150 10.64 -16.05 1.04
C ARG A 150 12.02 -16.58 0.71
N ASP A 151 12.23 -17.91 0.72
CA ASP A 151 13.54 -18.52 0.50
C ASP A 151 14.09 -18.21 -0.90
N THR A 152 13.22 -18.21 -1.92
CA THR A 152 13.57 -17.80 -3.28
C THR A 152 14.08 -16.35 -3.34
N TYR A 153 13.41 -15.41 -2.64
CA TYR A 153 13.75 -13.99 -2.71
C TYR A 153 14.72 -13.50 -1.62
N LEU A 154 15.05 -14.33 -0.64
CA LEU A 154 15.93 -13.99 0.49
C LEU A 154 17.27 -13.38 0.05
N PRO A 155 17.96 -13.90 -1.00
CA PRO A 155 19.22 -13.32 -1.46
C PRO A 155 19.10 -11.86 -1.94
N HIS A 156 17.89 -11.38 -2.25
CA HIS A 156 17.65 -10.03 -2.76
C HIS A 156 17.25 -9.02 -1.68
N LEU A 157 17.04 -9.45 -0.43
CA LEU A 157 16.55 -8.58 0.65
C LEU A 157 17.66 -7.73 1.29
N GLY A 158 18.92 -8.19 1.22
CA GLY A 158 20.01 -7.59 1.99
C GLY A 158 19.80 -7.82 3.49
N GLU A 159 20.05 -6.79 4.31
CA GLU A 159 19.91 -6.87 5.77
C GLU A 159 18.48 -6.62 6.28
N ARG A 160 17.51 -6.47 5.38
CA ARG A 160 16.12 -6.17 5.74
C ARG A 160 15.48 -7.32 6.50
N LYS A 161 14.66 -6.97 7.49
CA LYS A 161 13.87 -7.96 8.23
C LYS A 161 12.84 -8.58 7.31
N HIS A 162 12.48 -9.82 7.61
CA HIS A 162 11.46 -10.53 6.87
C HIS A 162 10.62 -11.42 7.78
N TYR A 163 9.35 -11.59 7.41
CA TYR A 163 8.37 -12.31 8.21
C TYR A 163 7.53 -13.24 7.33
N ILE A 164 7.01 -14.31 7.93
CA ILE A 164 6.03 -15.20 7.32
C ILE A 164 4.67 -14.99 7.98
N HIS A 165 3.69 -14.55 7.19
CA HIS A 165 2.29 -14.42 7.59
C HIS A 165 1.43 -15.40 6.78
N ALA A 166 1.55 -16.69 7.10
CA ALA A 166 0.90 -17.77 6.37
C ALA A 166 -0.62 -17.87 6.61
N ASN A 167 -1.31 -18.58 5.71
CA ASN A 167 -2.74 -18.94 5.82
C ASN A 167 -3.68 -17.72 5.90
N ASN A 168 -3.45 -16.69 5.08
CA ASN A 168 -4.22 -15.43 5.12
C ASN A 168 -4.30 -14.81 6.52
N LYS A 169 -3.20 -14.83 7.27
CA LYS A 169 -3.07 -14.17 8.59
C LYS A 169 -2.22 -12.91 8.50
N GLY A 170 -2.17 -12.14 9.59
CA GLY A 170 -1.38 -10.92 9.67
C GLY A 170 -1.73 -9.94 8.54
N MET A 171 -0.71 -9.47 7.82
CA MET A 171 -0.86 -8.53 6.70
C MET A 171 -1.53 -9.13 5.44
N PHE A 172 -1.63 -10.46 5.33
CA PHE A 172 -2.37 -11.13 4.25
C PHE A 172 -3.85 -11.39 4.62
N ALA A 173 -4.25 -11.10 5.85
CA ALA A 173 -5.63 -11.25 6.31
C ALA A 173 -6.52 -10.08 5.86
N ASN A 174 -7.84 -10.28 6.00
CA ASN A 174 -8.78 -9.17 6.02
C ASN A 174 -8.49 -8.26 7.24
N ARG A 175 -8.51 -6.92 7.06
CA ARG A 175 -8.22 -5.95 8.14
C ARG A 175 -9.12 -6.14 9.35
N THR A 176 -10.44 -6.29 9.14
CA THR A 176 -11.41 -6.48 10.22
C THR A 176 -11.09 -7.74 11.02
N TYR A 177 -10.76 -8.85 10.34
CA TYR A 177 -10.30 -10.06 11.02
C TYR A 177 -9.02 -9.81 11.83
N ALA A 178 -8.02 -9.15 11.23
CA ALA A 178 -6.75 -8.83 11.89
C ALA A 178 -6.89 -7.91 13.10
N ARG A 179 -7.88 -7.01 13.12
CA ARG A 179 -8.15 -6.13 14.27
C ARG A 179 -9.05 -6.75 15.33
N THR A 180 -9.92 -7.67 14.93
CA THR A 180 -10.85 -8.33 15.84
C THR A 180 -10.20 -9.51 16.56
N TRP A 181 -9.39 -10.30 15.84
CA TRP A 181 -8.87 -11.59 16.29
C TRP A 181 -7.37 -11.78 16.08
N GLY A 182 -6.71 -10.85 15.38
CA GLY A 182 -5.26 -10.86 15.25
C GLY A 182 -4.63 -10.37 16.56
N ASN A 183 -3.79 -11.20 17.18
CA ASN A 183 -2.91 -10.77 18.27
C ASN A 183 -1.90 -9.73 17.75
#